data_AF-A0A2I0BB68-F1
#
_entry.id   AF-A0A2I0BB68-F1
#
_cell.length_a   1.000
_cell.length_b   1.000
_cell.length_c   1.000
_cell.angle_alpha   90.00
_cell.angle_beta   90.00
_cell.angle_gamma   90.00
#
_symmetry.space_group_name_H-M   'P 1'
#
loop_
_entity.id
_entity.type
_entity.pdbx_description
1 polymer ?
#
loop_
_entity_poly.entity_id
_entity_poly.type
_entity_poly.pdbx_seq_one_letter_code
_entity_poly.pdbx_strand_id
1 'polypeptide(L)'
;MEAIDFLLEQWQKIGLDCVEVAKRFSRCDLYVTCEPCIMCASALSILGIREVYYGCANDKFGGCGSVLSLHEGYPMQLSSGALDSLGFKCTGGFLSTDAVALLRRFYDQGNPNAPKPHRPVRASQPLHGMGSTS
;
A
#
# COMPACT_ATOMS: atom_id res chain seq x y z
N MET A 1 0.44 7.30 -3.09
CA MET A 1 -0.91 7.54 -3.65
C MET A 1 -0.82 7.77 -5.15
N GLU A 2 0.17 8.56 -5.59
CA GLU A 2 0.58 8.81 -6.99
C GLU A 2 0.23 7.73 -8.02
N ALA A 3 0.54 6.44 -7.79
CA ALA A 3 0.26 5.39 -8.76
C ALA A 3 -1.24 5.14 -8.99
N ILE A 4 -2.05 5.19 -7.93
CA ILE A 4 -3.51 5.06 -8.00
C ILE A 4 -4.09 6.30 -8.67
N ASP A 5 -3.64 7.48 -8.24
CA ASP A 5 -4.12 8.75 -8.77
C ASP A 5 -3.83 8.86 -10.28
N PHE A 6 -2.62 8.48 -10.69
CA PHE A 6 -2.23 8.39 -12.09
C PHE A 6 -3.14 7.47 -12.89
N LEU A 7 -3.45 6.27 -12.39
CA LEU A 7 -4.35 5.33 -13.08
C LEU A 7 -5.75 5.90 -13.23
N LEU A 8 -6.28 6.55 -12.18
CA LEU A 8 -7.58 7.20 -12.22
C LEU A 8 -7.63 8.33 -13.26
N GLU A 9 -6.59 9.16 -13.32
CA GLU A 9 -6.49 10.22 -14.33
C GLU A 9 -6.42 9.66 -15.75
N GLN A 10 -5.64 8.60 -15.98
CA GLN A 10 -5.57 7.96 -17.30
C GLN A 10 -6.92 7.38 -17.69
N TRP A 11 -7.65 6.80 -16.73
CA TRP A 11 -8.96 6.20 -16.97
C TRP A 11 -10.06 7.24 -17.22
N GLN A 12 -10.00 8.37 -16.52
CA GLN A 12 -10.87 9.52 -16.84
C GLN A 12 -10.63 10.05 -18.25
N LYS A 13 -9.37 10.12 -18.72
CA LYS A 13 -9.04 10.56 -20.09
C LYS A 13 -9.59 9.65 -21.18
N ILE A 14 -9.75 8.35 -20.90
CA ILE A 14 -10.37 7.38 -21.84
C ILE A 14 -11.88 7.23 -21.63
N GLY A 15 -12.50 8.08 -20.80
CA GLY A 15 -13.95 8.15 -20.63
C GLY A 15 -14.56 7.00 -19.82
N LEU A 16 -13.77 6.34 -18.96
CA LEU A 16 -14.29 5.29 -18.09
C LEU A 16 -15.17 5.86 -16.97
N ASP A 17 -16.31 5.22 -16.71
CA ASP A 17 -17.12 5.51 -15.53
C ASP A 17 -16.61 4.78 -14.28
N CYS A 18 -17.12 5.17 -13.10
CA CYS A 18 -16.70 4.58 -11.83
C CYS A 18 -16.96 3.06 -11.74
N VAL A 19 -17.97 2.56 -12.46
CA VAL A 19 -18.35 1.13 -12.43
C VAL A 19 -17.31 0.30 -13.17
N GLU A 20 -16.88 0.74 -14.35
CA GLU A 20 -15.87 0.04 -15.14
C GLU A 20 -14.48 0.14 -14.47
N VAL A 21 -14.18 1.25 -13.79
CA VAL A 21 -12.98 1.38 -12.93
C VAL A 21 -13.00 0.33 -11.81
N ALA A 22 -14.09 0.27 -11.03
CA ALA A 22 -14.23 -0.69 -9.94
C ALA A 22 -14.13 -2.14 -10.44
N LYS A 23 -14.74 -2.43 -11.59
CA LYS A 23 -14.68 -3.75 -12.24
C LYS A 23 -13.28 -4.16 -12.69
N ARG A 24 -12.40 -3.20 -12.98
CA ARG A 24 -10.99 -3.50 -13.27
C ARG A 24 -10.20 -3.77 -12.01
N PHE A 25 -10.38 -2.95 -10.98
CA PHE A 25 -9.71 -3.14 -9.69
C PHE A 25 -10.16 -4.42 -8.97
N SER A 26 -11.41 -4.87 -9.14
CA SER A 26 -11.91 -6.12 -8.57
C SER A 26 -11.25 -7.40 -9.14
N ARG A 27 -10.37 -7.24 -10.13
CA ARG A 27 -9.53 -8.31 -10.70
C ARG A 27 -8.06 -8.16 -10.36
N CYS A 28 -7.68 -7.08 -9.67
CA CYS A 28 -6.30 -6.78 -9.31
C CYS A 28 -5.98 -7.27 -7.91
N ASP A 29 -4.79 -7.87 -7.77
CA ASP A 29 -4.16 -8.10 -6.48
C ASP A 29 -3.00 -7.13 -6.30
N LEU A 30 -2.87 -6.57 -5.10
CA LEU A 30 -1.76 -5.69 -4.76
C LEU A 30 -0.77 -6.43 -3.86
N TYR A 31 0.50 -6.41 -4.25
CA TYR A 31 1.61 -6.87 -3.42
C TYR A 31 2.41 -5.65 -2.97
N VAL A 32 2.54 -5.47 -1.66
CA VAL A 32 3.22 -4.31 -1.08
C VAL A 32 4.14 -4.74 0.07
N THR A 33 5.29 -4.09 0.23
CA THR A 33 6.27 -4.51 1.25
C THR A 33 5.80 -4.25 2.68
N CYS A 34 5.12 -3.13 2.91
CA CYS A 34 4.58 -2.71 4.21
C CYS A 34 3.06 -2.59 4.11
N GLU A 35 2.35 -2.93 5.19
CA GLU A 35 0.90 -2.82 5.29
C GLU A 35 0.40 -1.44 4.83
N PRO A 36 -0.67 -1.39 3.98
CA PRO A 36 -1.26 -0.13 3.55
C PRO A 36 -1.62 0.74 4.75
N CYS A 37 -1.23 2.02 4.71
CA CYS A 37 -1.66 2.95 5.74
C CYS A 37 -3.18 3.23 5.63
N ILE A 38 -3.76 3.84 6.65
CA ILE A 38 -5.19 4.24 6.73
C ILE A 38 -5.68 4.86 5.41
N MET A 39 -4.95 5.86 4.89
CA MET A 39 -5.30 6.55 3.65
C MET A 39 -5.31 5.62 2.44
N CYS A 40 -4.29 4.76 2.32
CA CYS A 40 -4.21 3.80 1.21
C CYS A 40 -5.29 2.72 1.32
N ALA A 41 -5.56 2.21 2.52
CA ALA A 41 -6.59 1.20 2.75
C ALA A 41 -7.99 1.73 2.39
N SER A 42 -8.33 2.97 2.80
CA SER A 42 -9.59 3.61 2.38
C SER A 42 -9.70 3.73 0.85
N ALA A 43 -8.64 4.19 0.19
CA ALA A 43 -8.64 4.34 -1.27
C ALA A 43 -8.84 2.99 -1.97
N LEU A 44 -8.13 1.94 -1.54
CA LEU A 44 -8.24 0.60 -2.10
C LEU A 44 -9.63 -0.02 -1.91
N SER A 45 -10.25 0.24 -0.75
CA SER A 45 -11.63 -0.12 -0.45
C SER A 45 -12.61 0.60 -1.40
N ILE A 46 -12.49 1.92 -1.57
CA ILE A 46 -13.31 2.73 -2.50
C ILE A 46 -13.17 2.25 -3.95
N LEU A 47 -11.98 1.84 -4.35
CA LEU A 47 -11.72 1.32 -5.70
C LEU A 47 -12.24 -0.11 -5.90
N GLY A 48 -12.59 -0.82 -4.83
CA GLY A 48 -13.03 -2.21 -4.91
C GLY A 48 -11.92 -3.17 -5.35
N ILE A 49 -10.71 -3.02 -4.81
CA ILE A 49 -9.63 -3.98 -5.10
C ILE A 49 -9.99 -5.38 -4.60
N ARG A 50 -9.50 -6.43 -5.29
CA ARG A 50 -9.80 -7.82 -4.88
C ARG A 50 -9.12 -8.20 -3.58
N GLU A 51 -7.79 -8.09 -3.55
CA GLU A 51 -6.98 -8.62 -2.46
C GLU A 51 -5.63 -7.90 -2.35
N VAL A 52 -5.14 -7.77 -1.12
CA VAL A 52 -3.86 -7.14 -0.80
C VAL A 52 -3.00 -8.08 0.01
N TYR A 53 -1.77 -8.29 -0.46
CA TYR A 53 -0.73 -9.06 0.20
C TYR A 53 0.35 -8.11 0.67
N TYR A 54 0.73 -8.19 1.96
CA TYR A 54 1.77 -7.35 2.50
C TYR A 54 2.82 -8.09 3.32
N GLY A 55 4.01 -7.51 3.40
CA GLY A 55 5.13 -8.11 4.13
C GLY A 55 5.08 -7.84 5.62
N CYS A 56 5.46 -6.64 6.03
CA CYS A 56 5.46 -6.25 7.44
C CYS A 56 4.24 -5.40 7.82
N ALA A 57 3.83 -5.50 9.08
CA ALA A 57 2.82 -4.63 9.68
C ALA A 57 3.27 -3.15 9.68
N ASN A 58 2.31 -2.24 9.73
CA ASN A 58 2.53 -0.81 9.86
C ASN A 58 2.01 -0.31 11.21
N ASP A 59 2.85 -0.41 12.23
CA ASP A 59 2.49 -0.15 13.63
C ASP A 59 2.01 1.29 13.90
N LYS A 60 2.39 2.25 13.04
CA LYS A 60 2.07 3.67 13.24
C LYS A 60 0.82 4.11 12.51
N PHE A 61 0.57 3.57 11.32
CA PHE A 61 -0.45 4.08 10.42
C PHE A 61 -1.25 2.98 9.70
N GLY A 62 -1.11 1.71 10.07
CA GLY A 62 -1.69 0.58 9.37
C GLY A 62 -3.22 0.60 9.31
N GLY A 63 -3.77 0.49 8.10
CA GLY A 63 -5.21 0.51 7.82
C GLY A 63 -5.82 -0.86 7.57
N CYS A 64 -5.04 -1.94 7.69
CA CYS A 64 -5.45 -3.32 7.43
C CYS A 64 -5.39 -4.21 8.68
N GLY A 65 -5.48 -3.62 9.88
CA GLY A 65 -5.55 -4.33 11.15
C GLY A 65 -4.57 -3.84 12.22
N SER A 66 -3.46 -3.20 11.86
CA SER A 66 -2.48 -2.76 12.88
C SER A 66 -2.96 -1.55 13.69
N VAL A 67 -3.63 -0.59 13.06
CA VAL A 67 -4.25 0.56 13.75
C VAL A 67 -5.75 0.59 13.52
N LEU A 68 -6.20 0.48 12.25
CA LEU A 68 -7.61 0.37 11.86
C LEU A 68 -7.81 -0.81 10.90
N SER A 69 -9.04 -1.33 10.83
CA SER A 69 -9.42 -2.42 9.91
C SER A 69 -10.34 -1.92 8.78
N LEU A 70 -9.83 -1.05 7.91
CA LEU A 70 -10.65 -0.48 6.83
C LEU A 70 -10.96 -1.47 5.70
N HIS A 71 -10.15 -2.52 5.60
CA HIS A 71 -10.32 -3.62 4.65
C HIS A 71 -11.55 -4.50 4.96
N GLU A 72 -12.03 -4.54 6.21
CA GLU A 72 -13.26 -5.27 6.59
C GLU A 72 -14.53 -4.62 6.00
N GLY A 73 -14.38 -3.37 5.54
CA GLY A 73 -15.42 -2.58 4.92
C GLY A 73 -16.36 -1.92 5.90
N TYR A 74 -17.08 -0.93 5.37
CA TYR A 74 -18.02 -0.14 6.12
C TYR A 74 -19.34 -0.04 5.33
N PRO A 75 -20.50 -0.03 6.00
CA PRO A 75 -21.77 0.18 5.33
C PRO A 75 -21.82 1.64 4.85
N MET A 76 -21.55 1.86 3.56
CA MET A 76 -21.80 3.14 2.91
C MET A 76 -22.94 2.96 1.91
N GLN A 77 -24.01 3.75 2.06
CA GLN A 77 -25.00 3.90 1.01
C GLN A 77 -24.41 4.75 -0.10
N LEU A 78 -23.95 4.11 -1.17
CA LEU A 78 -23.76 4.82 -2.44
C LEU A 78 -25.15 5.12 -3.01
N SER A 79 -25.35 6.36 -3.48
CA SER A 79 -26.59 6.83 -4.13
C SER A 79 -27.01 6.04 -5.37
N SER A 80 -26.17 5.09 -5.80
CA SER A 80 -26.31 4.28 -7.01
C SER A 80 -26.71 2.83 -6.70
N GLY A 81 -27.56 2.56 -5.71
CA GLY A 81 -28.34 1.32 -5.59
C GLY A 81 -27.60 -0.03 -5.49
N ALA A 82 -26.27 -0.06 -5.61
CA ALA A 82 -25.44 -1.25 -5.49
C ALA A 82 -24.91 -1.35 -4.06
N LEU A 83 -25.53 -2.25 -3.29
CA LEU A 83 -25.13 -2.66 -1.96
C LEU A 83 -23.94 -3.62 -2.08
N ASP A 84 -22.75 -3.11 -2.39
CA ASP A 84 -21.52 -3.89 -2.24
C ASP A 84 -20.69 -3.27 -1.11
N SER A 85 -20.43 -4.07 -0.07
CA SER A 85 -19.56 -3.70 1.03
C SER A 85 -18.20 -3.23 0.50
N LEU A 86 -17.82 -2.00 0.84
CA LEU A 86 -16.55 -1.36 0.48
C LEU A 86 -15.39 -2.00 1.27
N GLY A 87 -15.03 -3.25 0.97
CA GLY A 87 -13.96 -3.99 1.66
C GLY A 87 -13.13 -4.82 0.68
N PHE A 88 -12.01 -5.34 1.16
CA PHE A 88 -11.11 -6.20 0.38
C PHE A 88 -10.40 -7.20 1.29
N LYS A 89 -9.96 -8.33 0.72
CA LYS A 89 -9.17 -9.31 1.48
C LYS A 89 -7.77 -8.79 1.72
N CYS A 90 -7.23 -8.97 2.92
CA CYS A 90 -5.83 -8.65 3.18
C CYS A 90 -5.12 -9.79 3.91
N THR A 91 -3.89 -10.10 3.48
CA THR A 91 -3.05 -11.12 4.12
C THR A 91 -1.62 -10.58 4.30
N GLY A 92 -1.17 -10.53 5.56
CA GLY A 92 0.17 -10.07 5.93
C GLY A 92 1.18 -11.18 6.17
N GLY A 93 2.45 -10.83 6.30
CA GLY A 93 3.52 -11.71 6.77
C GLY A 93 4.50 -12.19 5.68
N PHE A 94 4.26 -11.87 4.41
CA PHE A 94 5.08 -12.35 3.29
C PHE A 94 6.45 -11.67 3.25
N LEU A 95 7.53 -12.44 3.42
CA LEU A 95 8.89 -11.87 3.48
C LEU A 95 8.99 -10.73 4.51
N SER A 96 8.23 -10.83 5.61
CA SER A 96 8.12 -9.77 6.62
C SER A 96 9.47 -9.33 7.18
N THR A 97 10.40 -10.29 7.36
CA THR A 97 11.76 -10.00 7.83
C THR A 97 12.54 -9.15 6.83
N ASP A 98 12.44 -9.44 5.53
CA ASP A 98 13.09 -8.67 4.48
C ASP A 98 12.47 -7.28 4.32
N ALA A 99 11.14 -7.18 4.41
CA ALA A 99 10.42 -5.92 4.39
C ALA A 99 10.85 -4.99 5.56
N VAL A 100 10.94 -5.54 6.78
CA VAL A 100 11.46 -4.80 7.95
C VAL A 100 12.93 -4.42 7.73
N ALA A 101 13.76 -5.32 7.20
CA ALA A 101 15.17 -5.04 6.93
C ALA A 101 15.35 -3.90 5.91
N LEU A 102 14.52 -3.84 4.87
CA LEU A 102 14.51 -2.74 3.89
C LEU A 102 14.18 -1.40 4.56
N LEU A 103 13.15 -1.35 5.39
CA LEU A 103 12.77 -0.12 6.11
C LEU A 103 13.86 0.32 7.11
N ARG A 104 14.46 -0.63 7.84
CA ARG A 104 15.59 -0.32 8.75
C ARG A 104 16.76 0.27 8.00
N ARG A 105 17.16 -0.33 6.87
CA ARG A 105 18.23 0.20 6.01
C ARG A 105 17.94 1.63 5.55
N PHE A 106 16.70 1.92 5.16
CA PHE A 106 16.28 3.27 4.79
C PHE A 106 16.45 4.28 5.93
N TYR A 107 15.99 3.96 7.14
CA TYR A 107 16.13 4.85 8.29
C TYR A 107 17.58 5.00 8.78
N ASP A 108 18.38 3.93 8.70
CA ASP A 108 19.80 3.93 9.10
C ASP A 108 20.67 4.79 8.18
N GLN A 109 20.31 4.91 6.90
CA GLN A 109 20.98 5.82 5.97
C GLN A 109 20.81 7.27 6.41
N GLY A 110 19.63 7.64 6.91
CA GLY A 110 19.30 9.02 7.30
C GLY A 110 18.95 9.91 6.11
N ASN A 111 18.38 11.08 6.39
CA ASN A 111 17.94 12.01 5.34
C ASN A 111 19.02 13.08 5.06
N PRO A 112 19.69 13.05 3.89
CA PRO A 112 20.70 14.07 3.52
C PRO A 112 20.12 15.47 3.36
N ASN A 113 18.80 15.58 3.18
CA ASN A 113 18.09 16.86 3.05
C ASN A 113 17.55 17.38 4.39
N ALA A 114 17.87 16.74 5.52
CA ALA A 114 17.39 17.18 6.82
C ALA A 114 17.95 18.58 7.20
N PRO A 115 17.12 19.50 7.72
CA PRO A 115 17.59 20.79 8.23
C PRO A 115 18.68 20.61 9.29
N LYS A 116 19.69 21.49 9.29
CA LYS A 116 20.79 21.43 10.28
C LYS A 116 20.35 22.07 11.62
N PRO A 117 20.79 21.53 12.77
CA PRO A 117 21.68 20.36 12.93
C PRO A 117 20.92 19.03 12.79
N HIS A 118 21.49 18.08 12.04
CA HIS A 118 20.91 16.75 11.86
C HIS A 118 21.90 15.64 12.24
N ARG A 119 21.35 14.45 12.52
CA ARG A 119 22.12 13.23 12.73
C ARG A 119 22.99 12.93 11.48
N PRO A 120 24.28 12.59 11.61
CA PRO A 120 25.12 12.22 10.48
C PRO A 120 24.51 11.10 9.62
N VAL A 121 24.49 11.32 8.30
CA VAL A 121 24.01 10.37 7.30
C VAL A 121 25.09 9.30 7.07
N ARG A 122 24.72 8.02 7.05
CA ARG A 122 25.65 6.92 6.73
C ARG A 122 25.72 6.74 5.22
N ALA A 123 26.93 6.59 4.67
CA ALA A 123 27.11 6.28 3.26
C ALA A 123 26.50 4.90 2.92
N SER A 124 25.83 4.79 1.77
CA SER A 124 25.23 3.54 1.31
C SER A 124 26.31 2.49 1.06
N GLN A 125 26.21 1.32 1.73
CA GLN A 125 27.00 0.15 1.34
C GLN A 125 26.42 -0.44 0.04
N PRO A 126 27.26 -0.89 -0.91
CA PRO A 126 26.79 -1.55 -2.11
C PRO A 126 25.95 -2.78 -1.76
N LEU A 127 24.84 -2.98 -2.47
CA LEU A 127 24.03 -4.20 -2.40
C LEU A 127 24.95 -5.40 -2.73
N HIS A 128 25.38 -6.16 -1.72
CA HIS A 128 25.99 -7.45 -1.97
C HIS A 128 24.93 -8.35 -2.61
N GLY A 129 25.24 -8.86 -3.80
CA GLY A 129 24.36 -9.70 -4.59
C GLY A 129 23.85 -10.89 -3.78
N MET A 130 22.55 -11.07 -3.76
CA MET A 130 21.93 -12.34 -3.41
C MET A 130 22.28 -13.31 -4.55
N GLY A 131 23.18 -14.27 -4.29
CA GLY A 131 23.52 -15.29 -5.29
C GLY A 131 24.66 -16.20 -4.89
N SER A 132 24.32 -17.29 -4.20
CA SER A 132 24.74 -18.69 -4.47
C SER A 132 24.72 -19.52 -3.19
N THR A 133 23.58 -20.14 -2.88
CA THR A 133 23.60 -21.39 -2.11
C THR A 133 23.88 -22.52 -3.08
N SER A 134 24.96 -23.25 -2.81
CA SER A 134 25.33 -24.52 -3.45
C SER A 134 24.35 -25.63 -3.11
#